data_AF-A0A4R1W8J7-F1
#
_entry.id   AF-A0A4R1W8J7-F1
#
_cell.length_a   1.000
_cell.length_b   1.000
_cell.length_c   1.000
_cell.angle_alpha   90.00
_cell.angle_beta   90.00
_cell.angle_gamma   90.00
#
_symmetry.space_group_name_H-M   'P 1'
#
loop_
_entity.id
_entity.type
_entity.pdbx_description
1 polymer ?
#
loop_
_entity_poly.entity_id
_entity_poly.type
_entity_poly.pdbx_seq_one_letter_code
_entity_poly.pdbx_strand_id
1 'polypeptide(L)'
;MRLRPSSFSRATVAGALVLSTALTAAPPATATSSTTAGPAKTCSDQTVAGTVEEQRLDNGIGGGPSVPAEILARSGFDNQVALFGHLLCAVPSRAAASILVRVKGEVLWKTATYRAQHPQTPPALPSTDDRGLYWARISMAHALRQWQPRFSLSTAERAALIRTLEYSSRGITSSRFSSGVHGSGVEKVLVTGFDPFTLDADIRIGNPSGANALSLDGQRWRVNGKTYEIQTVVFPVRYTDFDENMVEDALAPHYRPGAQHADLVMTASQGRVGIFDLEVFNGRRRSVSSIGDNNNLWGGGTVNAPVVSPSMPAGPEWLTTSLPTAAMAATDVTPFRTRVNTSVLEIPAGETLPVRRPLGPTPGSVASEGAGGGYLSNEVAYRNTLQRDLLDPTMPAGHLHVPVLQFDRANTTAITDPTYEANRDAIVAGAHAILRNGLG
;
A
#
# COMPACT_ATOMS: atom_id res chain seq x y z
N MET A 1 27.09 -36.71 17.32
CA MET A 1 27.51 -37.68 16.27
C MET A 1 27.40 -36.95 14.93
N ARG A 2 28.54 -36.71 14.28
CA ARG A 2 28.67 -35.83 13.10
C ARG A 2 28.26 -36.58 11.84
N LEU A 3 27.42 -35.98 11.00
CA LEU A 3 27.26 -36.39 9.60
C LEU A 3 27.56 -35.17 8.72
N ARG A 4 28.60 -35.34 7.88
CA ARG A 4 29.04 -34.44 6.82
C ARG A 4 28.65 -35.05 5.45
N PRO A 5 28.67 -34.25 4.37
CA PRO A 5 27.74 -34.34 3.23
C PRO A 5 28.29 -35.14 2.04
N SER A 6 27.38 -35.68 1.23
CA SER A 6 27.68 -36.34 -0.05
C SER A 6 27.74 -35.35 -1.22
N SER A 7 28.97 -35.02 -1.60
CA SER A 7 29.52 -34.88 -2.96
C SER A 7 28.60 -34.52 -4.14
N PHE A 8 28.87 -33.35 -4.72
CA PHE A 8 28.66 -33.00 -6.13
C PHE A 8 29.50 -33.89 -7.05
N SER A 9 28.94 -34.26 -8.22
CA SER A 9 29.70 -34.87 -9.31
C SER A 9 29.75 -33.92 -10.51
N ARG A 10 30.96 -33.46 -10.82
CA ARG A 10 31.32 -32.75 -12.06
C ARG A 10 31.71 -33.80 -13.11
N ALA A 11 31.10 -33.75 -14.29
CA ALA A 11 31.63 -34.44 -15.46
C ALA A 11 31.55 -33.49 -16.67
N THR A 12 32.71 -32.94 -16.98
CA THR A 12 33.11 -32.29 -18.23
C THR A 12 33.16 -33.33 -19.37
N VAL A 13 32.60 -33.00 -20.53
CA VAL A 13 32.96 -33.66 -21.80
C VAL A 13 33.27 -32.57 -22.81
N ALA A 14 34.56 -32.42 -23.08
CA ALA A 14 35.10 -31.76 -24.26
C ALA A 14 35.37 -32.83 -25.31
N GLY A 15 34.99 -32.58 -26.57
CA GLY A 15 35.25 -33.47 -27.69
C GLY A 15 35.09 -32.71 -29.00
N ALA A 16 36.16 -32.04 -29.42
CA ALA A 16 36.31 -31.49 -30.75
C ALA A 16 36.77 -32.59 -31.70
N LEU A 17 36.14 -32.71 -32.87
CA LEU A 17 36.74 -33.38 -34.02
C LEU A 17 36.48 -32.57 -35.29
N VAL A 18 37.58 -32.22 -35.92
CA VAL A 18 37.74 -31.55 -37.21
C VAL A 18 37.41 -32.54 -38.33
N LEU A 19 36.66 -32.12 -39.35
CA LEU A 19 36.78 -32.70 -40.69
C LEU A 19 36.45 -31.67 -41.78
N SER A 20 37.25 -31.75 -42.85
CA SER A 20 37.54 -30.71 -43.82
C SER A 20 36.61 -30.73 -45.05
N THR A 21 36.34 -29.52 -45.55
CA THR A 21 36.23 -29.09 -46.97
C THR A 21 35.53 -29.97 -48.01
N ALA A 22 34.47 -29.41 -48.60
CA ALA A 22 34.23 -29.46 -50.05
C ALA A 22 33.60 -28.14 -50.51
N LEU A 23 34.32 -27.42 -51.37
CA LEU A 23 33.87 -26.21 -52.07
C LEU A 23 32.94 -26.59 -53.21
N THR A 24 31.76 -25.97 -53.28
CA THR A 24 31.01 -25.79 -54.52
C THR A 24 30.56 -24.33 -54.63
N ALA A 25 31.05 -23.66 -55.66
CA ALA A 25 30.75 -22.28 -55.98
C ALA A 25 29.28 -22.13 -56.41
N ALA A 26 28.57 -21.21 -55.77
CA ALA A 26 27.28 -20.69 -56.21
C ALA A 26 27.42 -19.17 -56.49
N PRO A 27 26.73 -18.63 -57.50
CA PRO A 27 26.90 -17.24 -57.96
C PRO A 27 26.48 -16.22 -56.88
N PRO A 28 27.02 -14.98 -56.93
CA PRO A 28 26.66 -13.96 -55.96
C PRO A 28 25.24 -13.48 -56.22
N ALA A 29 24.29 -13.97 -55.44
CA ALA A 29 22.98 -13.34 -55.33
C ALA A 29 23.15 -12.07 -54.48
N THR A 30 23.27 -10.92 -55.13
CA THR A 30 23.02 -9.61 -54.51
C THR A 30 21.55 -9.55 -54.10
N ALA A 31 21.26 -10.04 -52.90
CA ALA A 31 20.00 -9.80 -52.23
C ALA A 31 20.01 -8.34 -51.75
N THR A 32 19.36 -7.47 -52.50
CA THR A 32 18.90 -6.16 -52.04
C THR A 32 18.02 -6.37 -50.82
N SER A 33 18.57 -6.11 -49.63
CA SER A 33 17.83 -6.01 -48.38
C SER A 33 16.97 -4.76 -48.39
N SER A 34 15.82 -4.86 -49.04
CA SER A 34 14.77 -3.85 -49.03
C SER A 34 13.45 -4.48 -48.59
N THR A 35 13.38 -4.79 -47.30
CA THR A 35 12.12 -4.66 -46.56
C THR A 35 12.42 -3.74 -45.39
N THR A 36 12.03 -2.48 -45.56
CA THR A 36 11.72 -1.58 -44.47
C THR A 36 10.74 -2.30 -43.54
N ALA A 37 11.26 -2.99 -42.53
CA ALA A 37 10.46 -3.33 -41.37
C ALA A 37 10.00 -1.99 -40.79
N GLY A 38 8.71 -1.67 -40.95
CA GLY A 38 8.09 -0.60 -40.18
C GLY A 38 8.42 -0.83 -38.69
N PRO A 39 8.48 0.22 -37.85
CA PRO A 39 8.82 0.07 -36.45
C PRO A 39 7.99 -1.08 -35.88
N ALA A 40 8.66 -2.09 -35.31
CA ALA A 40 7.98 -3.23 -34.71
C ALA A 40 6.90 -2.64 -33.80
N LYS A 41 5.62 -2.94 -34.08
CA LYS A 41 4.51 -2.41 -33.26
C LYS A 41 4.84 -2.74 -31.82
N THR A 42 5.17 -1.72 -31.06
CA THR A 42 5.32 -1.84 -29.62
C THR A 42 3.96 -2.30 -29.10
N CYS A 43 3.96 -3.30 -28.23
CA CYS A 43 2.78 -3.75 -27.47
C CYS A 43 2.26 -2.67 -26.49
N SER A 44 2.59 -1.39 -26.70
CA SER A 44 2.31 -0.27 -25.83
C SER A 44 2.03 0.97 -26.66
N ASP A 45 0.98 1.69 -26.29
CA ASP A 45 0.58 2.96 -26.83
C ASP A 45 0.99 4.09 -25.89
N GLN A 46 2.11 4.73 -26.20
CA GLN A 46 2.63 5.83 -25.40
C GLN A 46 1.77 7.10 -25.48
N THR A 47 0.79 7.15 -26.39
CA THR A 47 -0.13 8.31 -26.50
C THR A 47 -1.27 8.26 -25.50
N VAL A 48 -1.51 7.08 -24.88
CA VAL A 48 -2.51 6.94 -23.84
C VAL A 48 -2.02 7.65 -22.57
N ALA A 49 -2.69 8.74 -22.22
CA ALA A 49 -2.41 9.49 -21.00
C ALA A 49 -2.64 8.62 -19.76
N GLY A 50 -1.71 8.72 -18.81
CA GLY A 50 -1.86 8.15 -17.48
C GLY A 50 -2.88 8.90 -16.63
N THR A 51 -3.24 8.32 -15.48
CA THR A 51 -3.90 9.10 -14.42
C THR A 51 -2.97 10.18 -13.89
N VAL A 52 -3.48 11.14 -13.09
CA VAL A 52 -2.62 12.16 -12.45
C VAL A 52 -1.52 11.50 -11.60
N GLU A 53 -1.82 10.41 -10.90
CA GLU A 53 -0.84 9.64 -10.14
C GLU A 53 0.26 9.04 -11.03
N GLU A 54 -0.12 8.43 -12.17
CA GLU A 54 0.81 7.84 -13.13
C GLU A 54 1.66 8.88 -13.87
N GLN A 55 1.12 10.08 -14.12
CA GLN A 55 1.84 11.18 -14.76
C GLN A 55 3.02 11.69 -13.91
N ARG A 56 3.06 11.36 -12.62
CA ARG A 56 4.18 11.73 -11.74
C ARG A 56 5.41 10.84 -11.90
N LEU A 57 5.35 9.76 -12.69
CA LEU A 57 6.48 8.83 -12.88
C LEU A 57 7.75 9.51 -13.41
N ASP A 58 7.61 10.61 -14.14
CA ASP A 58 8.75 11.37 -14.68
C ASP A 58 9.12 12.60 -13.83
N ASN A 59 8.41 12.84 -12.72
CA ASN A 59 8.63 14.04 -11.90
C ASN A 59 9.97 13.99 -11.17
N GLY A 60 10.70 15.09 -11.25
CA GLY A 60 11.92 15.34 -10.49
C GLY A 60 11.84 16.61 -9.65
N ILE A 61 12.86 16.82 -8.82
CA ILE A 61 12.98 18.03 -8.00
C ILE A 61 13.41 19.18 -8.91
N GLY A 62 12.62 20.25 -8.97
CA GLY A 62 12.93 21.42 -9.82
C GLY A 62 13.06 21.10 -11.31
N GLY A 63 12.37 20.06 -11.80
CA GLY A 63 12.50 19.58 -13.18
C GLY A 63 13.74 18.73 -13.46
N GLY A 64 14.45 18.29 -12.41
CA GLY A 64 15.57 17.37 -12.51
C GLY A 64 15.16 15.92 -12.87
N PRO A 65 16.09 14.95 -12.71
CA PRO A 65 15.81 13.54 -12.97
C PRO A 65 14.61 13.00 -12.18
N SER A 66 13.93 12.00 -12.75
CA SER A 66 12.79 11.34 -12.12
C SER A 66 13.17 10.75 -10.75
N VAL A 67 12.55 11.28 -9.70
CA VAL A 67 12.65 10.75 -8.33
C VAL A 67 12.03 9.35 -8.24
N PRO A 68 10.84 9.07 -8.82
CA PRO A 68 10.32 7.71 -8.87
C PRO A 68 11.27 6.70 -9.52
N ALA A 69 11.94 7.07 -10.62
CA ALA A 69 12.89 6.18 -11.29
C ALA A 69 14.12 5.90 -10.41
N GLU A 70 14.65 6.91 -9.72
CA GLU A 70 15.75 6.70 -8.78
C GLU A 70 15.33 5.79 -7.61
N ILE A 71 14.13 6.00 -7.05
CA ILE A 71 13.58 5.15 -5.98
C ILE A 71 13.43 3.70 -6.47
N LEU A 72 12.89 3.48 -7.66
CA LEU A 72 12.74 2.14 -8.25
C LEU A 72 14.08 1.44 -8.43
N ALA A 73 15.08 2.15 -8.97
CA ALA A 73 16.42 1.61 -9.16
C ALA A 73 17.09 1.26 -7.82
N ARG A 74 16.99 2.15 -6.82
CA ARG A 74 17.63 1.95 -5.50
C ARG A 74 16.88 1.00 -4.57
N SER A 75 15.61 0.71 -4.86
CA SER A 75 14.84 -0.34 -4.17
C SER A 75 14.92 -1.69 -4.88
N GLY A 76 15.33 -1.71 -6.15
CA GLY A 76 15.44 -2.90 -7.01
C GLY A 76 14.11 -3.34 -7.65
N PHE A 77 13.04 -2.56 -7.48
CA PHE A 77 11.73 -2.88 -8.06
C PHE A 77 11.62 -2.56 -9.56
N ASP A 78 12.52 -1.73 -10.09
CA ASP A 78 12.68 -1.49 -11.52
C ASP A 78 12.77 -2.79 -12.34
N ASN A 79 13.50 -3.80 -11.83
CA ASN A 79 13.62 -5.11 -12.45
C ASN A 79 12.28 -5.85 -12.55
N GLN A 80 11.43 -5.74 -11.53
CA GLN A 80 10.10 -6.36 -11.54
C GLN A 80 9.15 -5.64 -12.50
N VAL A 81 9.22 -4.31 -12.55
CA VAL A 81 8.46 -3.48 -13.49
C VAL A 81 8.84 -3.82 -14.93
N ALA A 82 10.15 -3.88 -15.23
CA ALA A 82 10.64 -4.24 -16.55
C ALA A 82 10.20 -5.65 -16.97
N LEU A 83 10.38 -6.64 -16.08
CA LEU A 83 9.93 -8.02 -16.33
C LEU A 83 8.41 -8.09 -16.55
N PHE A 84 7.62 -7.34 -15.76
CA PHE A 84 6.18 -7.28 -15.94
C PHE A 84 5.79 -6.76 -17.33
N GLY A 85 6.39 -5.65 -17.77
CA GLY A 85 6.18 -5.09 -19.11
C GLY A 85 6.50 -6.10 -20.22
N HIS A 86 7.65 -6.78 -20.13
CA HIS A 86 8.02 -7.81 -21.10
C HIS A 86 7.02 -8.98 -21.15
N LEU A 87 6.60 -9.48 -19.98
CA LEU A 87 5.63 -10.58 -19.90
C LEU A 87 4.24 -10.17 -20.41
N LEU A 88 3.83 -8.94 -20.14
CA LEU A 88 2.56 -8.39 -20.60
C LEU A 88 2.49 -8.36 -22.14
N CYS A 89 3.60 -8.08 -22.81
CA CYS A 89 3.70 -8.10 -24.28
C CYS A 89 3.71 -9.51 -24.90
N ALA A 90 4.03 -10.52 -24.11
CA ALA A 90 4.11 -11.92 -24.53
C ALA A 90 2.84 -12.73 -24.22
N VAL A 91 1.94 -12.20 -23.39
CA VAL A 91 0.78 -12.97 -22.91
C VAL A 91 -0.22 -13.27 -24.06
N PRO A 92 -0.66 -14.53 -24.22
CA PRO A 92 -1.40 -14.94 -25.43
C PRO A 92 -2.90 -14.69 -25.37
N SER A 93 -3.47 -14.48 -24.19
CA SER A 93 -4.93 -14.37 -24.01
C SER A 93 -5.31 -13.52 -22.79
N ARG A 94 -6.58 -13.12 -22.73
CA ARG A 94 -7.16 -12.40 -21.58
C ARG A 94 -7.02 -13.19 -20.27
N ALA A 95 -7.35 -14.48 -20.28
CA ALA A 95 -7.25 -15.34 -19.10
C ALA A 95 -5.80 -15.44 -18.59
N ALA A 96 -4.84 -15.58 -19.50
CA ALA A 96 -3.42 -15.59 -19.14
C ALA A 96 -2.96 -14.22 -18.60
N ALA A 97 -3.50 -13.11 -19.12
CA ALA A 97 -3.23 -11.77 -18.61
C ALA A 97 -3.77 -11.58 -17.18
N SER A 98 -4.99 -12.02 -16.90
CA SER A 98 -5.55 -11.98 -15.54
C SER A 98 -4.71 -12.77 -14.53
N ILE A 99 -4.23 -13.96 -14.91
CA ILE A 99 -3.34 -14.77 -14.06
C ILE A 99 -1.99 -14.05 -13.87
N LEU A 100 -1.38 -13.56 -14.95
CA LEU A 100 -0.11 -12.84 -14.90
C LEU A 100 -0.20 -11.63 -13.96
N VAL A 101 -1.21 -10.80 -14.13
CA VAL A 101 -1.41 -9.58 -13.34
C VAL A 101 -1.58 -9.90 -11.86
N ARG A 102 -2.45 -10.86 -11.52
CA ARG A 102 -2.65 -11.29 -10.13
C ARG A 102 -1.36 -11.82 -9.51
N VAL A 103 -0.69 -12.75 -10.18
CA VAL A 103 0.54 -13.37 -9.65
C VAL A 103 1.65 -12.33 -9.50
N LYS A 104 1.79 -11.40 -10.46
CA LYS A 104 2.82 -10.36 -10.38
C LYS A 104 2.52 -9.31 -9.32
N GLY A 105 1.26 -8.98 -9.07
CA GLY A 105 0.88 -8.17 -7.92
C GLY A 105 1.21 -8.87 -6.59
N GLU A 106 0.83 -10.14 -6.43
CA GLU A 106 1.15 -10.93 -5.22
C GLU A 106 2.67 -11.05 -5.00
N VAL A 107 3.45 -11.26 -6.07
CA VAL A 107 4.93 -11.30 -6.00
C VAL A 107 5.50 -9.93 -5.62
N LEU A 108 4.95 -8.84 -6.17
CA LEU A 108 5.37 -7.49 -5.82
C LEU A 108 5.15 -7.23 -4.32
N TRP A 109 3.96 -7.52 -3.80
CA TRP A 109 3.65 -7.39 -2.37
C TRP A 109 4.60 -8.20 -1.51
N LYS A 110 4.74 -9.50 -1.80
CA LYS A 110 5.64 -10.41 -1.06
C LYS A 110 7.10 -9.95 -1.10
N THR A 111 7.55 -9.38 -2.21
CA THR A 111 8.92 -8.87 -2.31
C THR A 111 9.09 -7.62 -1.44
N ALA A 112 8.10 -6.73 -1.39
CA ALA A 112 8.13 -5.54 -0.57
C ALA A 112 8.12 -5.86 0.94
N THR A 113 7.28 -6.79 1.38
CA THR A 113 7.23 -7.19 2.79
C THR A 113 8.50 -7.95 3.20
N TYR A 114 8.99 -8.85 2.35
CA TYR A 114 10.30 -9.48 2.57
C TYR A 114 11.41 -8.44 2.66
N ARG A 115 11.49 -7.50 1.73
CA ARG A 115 12.48 -6.42 1.73
C ARG A 115 12.42 -5.59 3.01
N ALA A 116 11.23 -5.21 3.47
CA ALA A 116 11.04 -4.41 4.68
C ALA A 116 11.59 -5.07 5.95
N GLN A 117 11.71 -6.40 5.94
CA GLN A 117 12.10 -7.21 7.08
C GLN A 117 13.54 -7.73 6.99
N HIS A 118 14.27 -7.39 5.91
CA HIS A 118 15.64 -7.84 5.69
C HIS A 118 16.60 -6.67 5.45
N PRO A 119 17.81 -6.69 6.04
CA PRO A 119 18.80 -5.64 5.82
C PRO A 119 19.13 -5.42 4.34
N GLN A 120 19.36 -4.16 3.98
CA GLN A 120 19.76 -3.74 2.65
C GLN A 120 21.19 -3.24 2.68
N THR A 121 21.93 -3.50 1.61
CA THR A 121 23.32 -3.02 1.49
C THR A 121 23.34 -1.71 0.71
N PRO A 122 24.08 -0.68 1.17
CA PRO A 122 24.31 0.53 0.39
C PRO A 122 24.83 0.18 -1.03
N PRO A 123 24.42 0.91 -2.07
CA PRO A 123 23.69 2.19 -2.07
C PRO A 123 22.15 2.07 -2.06
N ALA A 124 21.61 0.88 -1.82
CA ALA A 124 20.16 0.67 -1.78
C ALA A 124 19.48 1.58 -0.73
N LEU A 125 18.21 1.91 -0.97
CA LEU A 125 17.38 2.55 0.06
C LEU A 125 17.23 1.62 1.28
N PRO A 126 16.87 2.14 2.45
CA PRO A 126 16.61 1.29 3.61
C PRO A 126 15.49 0.28 3.38
N SER A 127 15.44 -0.75 4.24
CA SER A 127 14.50 -1.86 4.11
C SER A 127 13.05 -1.41 4.19
N THR A 128 12.71 -0.60 5.19
CA THR A 128 11.34 -0.13 5.52
C THR A 128 10.80 0.97 4.61
N ASP A 129 11.54 1.34 3.57
CA ASP A 129 11.11 2.33 2.59
C ASP A 129 9.91 1.83 1.76
N ASP A 130 8.76 2.48 1.92
CA ASP A 130 7.49 2.11 1.29
C ASP A 130 7.37 2.59 -0.16
N ARG A 131 8.18 3.58 -0.54
CA ARG A 131 8.07 4.28 -1.83
C ARG A 131 8.35 3.35 -3.01
N GLY A 132 9.24 2.37 -2.83
CA GLY A 132 9.58 1.39 -3.87
C GLY A 132 8.38 0.55 -4.31
N LEU A 133 7.58 0.05 -3.35
CA LEU A 133 6.35 -0.69 -3.64
C LEU A 133 5.33 0.20 -4.36
N TYR A 134 5.13 1.42 -3.84
CA TYR A 134 4.19 2.38 -4.40
C TYR A 134 4.52 2.68 -5.86
N TRP A 135 5.72 3.15 -6.16
CA TRP A 135 6.10 3.52 -7.53
C TRP A 135 6.10 2.32 -8.48
N ALA A 136 6.44 1.12 -7.99
CA ALA A 136 6.38 -0.09 -8.81
C ALA A 136 4.93 -0.42 -9.23
N ARG A 137 3.99 -0.29 -8.29
CA ARG A 137 2.56 -0.46 -8.58
C ARG A 137 2.06 0.58 -9.60
N ILE A 138 2.43 1.85 -9.43
CA ILE A 138 2.07 2.92 -10.36
C ILE A 138 2.63 2.65 -11.76
N SER A 139 3.91 2.25 -11.88
CA SER A 139 4.49 1.89 -13.18
C SER A 139 3.82 0.69 -13.83
N MET A 140 3.47 -0.35 -13.06
CA MET A 140 2.76 -1.53 -13.58
C MET A 140 1.32 -1.20 -14.02
N ALA A 141 0.61 -0.34 -13.28
CA ALA A 141 -0.73 0.12 -13.64
C ALA A 141 -0.68 0.97 -14.93
N HIS A 142 0.31 1.85 -15.04
CA HIS A 142 0.54 2.65 -16.25
C HIS A 142 0.85 1.75 -17.47
N ALA A 143 1.71 0.74 -17.31
CA ALA A 143 1.99 -0.24 -18.35
C ALA A 143 0.71 -0.99 -18.79
N LEU A 144 -0.15 -1.41 -17.85
CA LEU A 144 -1.45 -1.99 -18.17
C LEU A 144 -2.37 -1.01 -18.89
N ARG A 145 -2.28 0.29 -18.63
CA ARG A 145 -3.10 1.31 -19.29
C ARG A 145 -2.71 1.49 -20.75
N GLN A 146 -1.40 1.55 -21.01
CA GLN A 146 -0.85 1.74 -22.36
C GLN A 146 -0.81 0.46 -23.20
N TRP A 147 -0.90 -0.71 -22.57
CA TRP A 147 -0.69 -1.99 -23.26
C TRP A 147 -1.67 -2.26 -24.42
N GLN A 148 -1.14 -2.61 -25.59
CA GLN A 148 -1.90 -3.06 -26.76
C GLN A 148 -1.69 -4.58 -26.99
N PRO A 149 -2.58 -5.44 -26.47
CA PRO A 149 -2.52 -6.89 -26.73
C PRO A 149 -2.77 -7.24 -28.20
N ARG A 150 -2.32 -8.44 -28.60
CA ARG A 150 -2.65 -9.04 -29.92
C ARG A 150 -4.09 -9.56 -30.01
N PHE A 151 -4.81 -9.59 -28.89
CA PHE A 151 -6.22 -9.93 -28.79
C PHE A 151 -7.03 -8.69 -28.40
N SER A 152 -8.33 -8.65 -28.73
CA SER A 152 -9.18 -7.54 -28.33
C SER A 152 -9.22 -7.41 -26.81
N LEU A 153 -9.16 -6.20 -26.25
CA LEU A 153 -9.34 -5.94 -24.83
C LEU A 153 -10.17 -4.67 -24.68
N SER A 154 -11.37 -4.79 -24.12
CA SER A 154 -12.24 -3.63 -23.88
C SER A 154 -11.72 -2.77 -22.74
N THR A 155 -12.22 -1.53 -22.65
CA THR A 155 -11.91 -0.61 -21.54
C THR A 155 -12.28 -1.22 -20.18
N ALA A 156 -13.43 -1.90 -20.08
CA ALA A 156 -13.88 -2.54 -18.85
C ALA A 156 -12.96 -3.71 -18.43
N GLU A 157 -12.52 -4.53 -19.39
CA GLU A 157 -11.59 -5.63 -19.10
C GLU A 157 -10.21 -5.12 -18.68
N ARG A 158 -9.73 -4.03 -19.31
CA ARG A 158 -8.50 -3.37 -18.88
C ARG A 158 -8.61 -2.81 -17.47
N ALA A 159 -9.74 -2.15 -17.16
CA ALA A 159 -10.01 -1.67 -15.81
C ALA A 159 -10.05 -2.83 -14.79
N ALA A 160 -10.62 -3.97 -15.15
CA ALA A 160 -10.63 -5.17 -14.29
C ALA A 160 -9.21 -5.75 -14.06
N LEU A 161 -8.33 -5.70 -15.06
CA LEU A 161 -6.92 -6.07 -14.90
C LEU A 161 -6.20 -5.10 -13.95
N ILE A 162 -6.41 -3.79 -14.11
CA ILE A 162 -5.84 -2.78 -13.21
C ILE A 162 -6.36 -2.98 -11.78
N ARG A 163 -7.68 -3.20 -11.59
CA ARG A 163 -8.24 -3.54 -10.27
C ARG A 163 -7.61 -4.82 -9.68
N THR A 164 -7.37 -5.84 -10.51
CA THR A 164 -6.69 -7.06 -10.07
C THR A 164 -5.27 -6.76 -9.58
N LEU A 165 -4.52 -5.92 -10.29
CA LEU A 165 -3.19 -5.47 -9.86
C LEU A 165 -3.26 -4.72 -8.53
N GLU A 166 -4.18 -3.77 -8.41
CA GLU A 166 -4.39 -2.99 -7.18
C GLU A 166 -4.62 -3.91 -5.99
N TYR A 167 -5.56 -4.85 -6.08
CA TYR A 167 -5.88 -5.75 -4.97
C TYR A 167 -4.71 -6.69 -4.62
N SER A 168 -4.09 -7.29 -5.62
CA SER A 168 -3.03 -8.28 -5.41
C SER A 168 -1.71 -7.68 -4.91
N SER A 169 -1.40 -6.45 -5.29
CA SER A 169 -0.16 -5.76 -4.89
C SER A 169 -0.26 -4.98 -3.57
N ARG A 170 -1.42 -5.01 -2.91
CA ARG A 170 -1.72 -4.28 -1.66
C ARG A 170 -1.84 -5.17 -0.43
N GLY A 171 -1.60 -6.47 -0.60
CA GLY A 171 -1.83 -7.47 0.44
C GLY A 171 -3.27 -7.97 0.52
N ILE A 172 -4.24 -7.36 -0.16
CA ILE A 172 -5.68 -7.70 -0.01
C ILE A 172 -5.99 -9.16 -0.40
N THR A 173 -5.36 -9.66 -1.47
CA THR A 173 -5.56 -11.06 -1.88
C THR A 173 -4.71 -12.06 -1.10
N SER A 174 -3.69 -11.59 -0.37
CA SER A 174 -2.70 -12.40 0.35
C SER A 174 -2.73 -12.27 1.87
N SER A 175 -3.58 -11.40 2.43
CA SER A 175 -3.81 -11.23 3.87
C SER A 175 -4.53 -12.47 4.39
N ARG A 176 -3.78 -13.56 4.55
CA ARG A 176 -4.32 -14.85 4.96
C ARG A 176 -3.60 -15.30 6.21
N PHE A 177 -4.35 -15.44 7.29
CA PHE A 177 -3.83 -16.09 8.48
C PHE A 177 -3.61 -17.57 8.20
N SER A 178 -2.47 -18.08 8.66
CA SER A 178 -2.18 -19.51 8.59
C SER A 178 -3.32 -20.31 9.21
N SER A 179 -3.63 -21.48 8.64
CA SER A 179 -4.68 -22.36 9.13
C SER A 179 -4.23 -23.04 10.43
N GLY A 180 -4.18 -22.26 11.52
CA GLY A 180 -4.24 -22.79 12.87
C GLY A 180 -5.68 -23.21 13.16
N VAL A 181 -5.86 -24.39 13.76
CA VAL A 181 -7.15 -24.82 14.31
C VAL A 181 -7.61 -23.76 15.33
N HIS A 182 -8.91 -23.44 15.38
CA HIS A 182 -9.46 -22.66 16.50
C HIS A 182 -8.98 -23.29 17.82
N GLY A 183 -8.35 -22.49 18.69
CA GLY A 183 -7.72 -22.99 19.92
C GLY A 183 -6.23 -23.37 19.81
N SER A 184 -5.56 -23.08 18.70
CA SER A 184 -4.10 -23.28 18.53
C SER A 184 -3.21 -22.33 19.37
N GLY A 185 -3.81 -21.40 20.12
CA GLY A 185 -3.09 -20.45 20.97
C GLY A 185 -2.40 -19.31 20.19
N VAL A 186 -2.78 -19.11 18.92
CA VAL A 186 -2.32 -17.99 18.09
C VAL A 186 -3.47 -17.02 17.84
N GLU A 187 -3.30 -15.79 18.30
CA GLU A 187 -4.17 -14.65 18.06
C GLU A 187 -3.82 -14.00 16.70
N LYS A 188 -4.78 -13.39 16.03
CA LYS A 188 -4.65 -12.88 14.66
C LYS A 188 -4.87 -11.38 14.64
N VAL A 189 -3.93 -10.65 14.08
CA VAL A 189 -3.98 -9.19 14.04
C VAL A 189 -3.95 -8.72 12.60
N LEU A 190 -4.91 -7.90 12.21
CA LEU A 190 -4.88 -7.19 10.94
C LEU A 190 -4.47 -5.73 11.17
N VAL A 191 -3.44 -5.28 10.45
CA VAL A 191 -3.01 -3.87 10.47
C VAL A 191 -3.06 -3.29 9.07
N THR A 192 -3.53 -2.06 8.92
CA THR A 192 -3.55 -1.37 7.62
C THR A 192 -2.59 -0.20 7.59
N GLY A 193 -2.15 0.17 6.39
CA GLY A 193 -1.42 1.41 6.11
C GLY A 193 -1.96 2.12 4.87
N PHE A 194 -1.30 3.20 4.46
CA PHE A 194 -1.60 3.92 3.23
C PHE A 194 -0.36 4.12 2.36
N ASP A 195 -0.61 4.30 1.06
CA ASP A 195 0.38 4.77 0.09
C ASP A 195 0.86 6.21 0.40
N PRO A 196 2.00 6.64 -0.16
CA PRO A 196 2.44 8.04 -0.20
C PRO A 196 1.36 9.01 -0.68
N PHE A 197 1.33 10.21 -0.08
CA PHE A 197 0.37 11.28 -0.39
C PHE A 197 1.08 12.64 -0.36
N THR A 198 0.48 13.68 -0.97
CA THR A 198 1.04 15.04 -1.13
C THR A 198 2.26 15.15 -2.05
N LEU A 199 2.34 14.24 -3.04
CA LEU A 199 3.46 14.13 -3.98
C LEU A 199 3.62 15.31 -4.95
N ASP A 200 2.60 16.17 -5.09
CA ASP A 200 2.71 17.45 -5.79
C ASP A 200 3.50 18.49 -4.98
N ALA A 201 3.46 18.40 -3.64
CA ALA A 201 4.22 19.27 -2.76
C ALA A 201 5.68 18.79 -2.64
N ASP A 202 5.89 17.48 -2.52
CA ASP A 202 7.22 16.88 -2.52
C ASP A 202 7.17 15.44 -3.06
N ILE A 203 7.69 15.22 -4.26
CA ILE A 203 7.70 13.91 -4.93
C ILE A 203 8.53 12.86 -4.17
N ARG A 204 9.38 13.29 -3.24
CA ARG A 204 10.29 12.41 -2.49
C ARG A 204 9.62 11.70 -1.33
N ILE A 205 8.50 12.19 -0.80
CA ILE A 205 7.96 11.69 0.46
C ILE A 205 7.36 10.28 0.33
N GLY A 206 7.40 9.56 1.45
CA GLY A 206 6.78 8.25 1.65
C GLY A 206 5.69 8.36 2.72
N ASN A 207 5.07 7.25 3.08
CA ASN A 207 4.05 7.19 4.12
C ASN A 207 4.46 6.20 5.23
N PRO A 208 4.72 6.69 6.46
CA PRO A 208 5.18 5.83 7.54
C PRO A 208 4.14 4.78 7.98
N SER A 209 2.84 4.99 7.69
CA SER A 209 1.84 3.93 7.92
C SER A 209 1.98 2.77 6.92
N GLY A 210 2.36 3.05 5.68
CA GLY A 210 2.72 2.04 4.68
C GLY A 210 3.99 1.30 5.07
N ALA A 211 5.03 2.02 5.51
CA ALA A 211 6.26 1.43 6.02
C ALA A 211 6.00 0.45 7.19
N ASN A 212 5.15 0.87 8.14
CA ASN A 212 4.71 0.03 9.26
C ASN A 212 3.96 -1.23 8.80
N ALA A 213 3.06 -1.11 7.84
CA ALA A 213 2.35 -2.28 7.30
C ALA A 213 3.32 -3.29 6.67
N LEU A 214 4.32 -2.83 5.92
CA LEU A 214 5.31 -3.70 5.28
C LEU A 214 6.22 -4.41 6.28
N SER A 215 6.63 -3.74 7.36
CA SER A 215 7.46 -4.35 8.41
C SER A 215 6.71 -5.34 9.30
N LEU A 216 5.37 -5.30 9.29
CA LEU A 216 4.50 -6.17 10.09
C LEU A 216 3.99 -7.41 9.35
N ASP A 217 3.86 -7.36 8.03
CA ASP A 217 3.18 -8.43 7.28
C ASP A 217 3.84 -9.82 7.49
N GLY A 218 3.03 -10.81 7.86
CA GLY A 218 3.47 -12.17 8.13
C GLY A 218 4.31 -12.35 9.40
N GLN A 219 4.52 -11.29 10.19
CA GLN A 219 5.27 -11.39 11.45
C GLN A 219 4.54 -12.24 12.48
N ARG A 220 5.32 -12.94 13.29
CA ARG A 220 4.84 -13.63 14.49
C ARG A 220 5.48 -13.05 15.73
N TRP A 221 4.66 -12.52 16.63
CA TRP A 221 5.12 -11.93 17.88
C TRP A 221 4.72 -12.79 19.05
N ARG A 222 5.56 -12.80 20.08
CA ARG A 222 5.22 -13.31 21.40
C ARG A 222 5.08 -12.13 22.35
N VAL A 223 3.89 -11.94 22.91
CA VAL A 223 3.59 -10.85 23.86
C VAL A 223 2.86 -11.48 25.04
N ASN A 224 3.39 -11.30 26.25
CA ASN A 224 2.83 -11.81 27.50
C ASN A 224 2.34 -13.27 27.46
N GLY A 225 3.16 -14.14 26.86
CA GLY A 225 2.89 -15.57 26.77
C GLY A 225 1.99 -16.00 25.62
N LYS A 226 1.29 -15.06 24.96
CA LYS A 226 0.48 -15.30 23.76
C LYS A 226 1.31 -15.12 22.49
N THR A 227 0.92 -15.83 21.44
CA THR A 227 1.52 -15.70 20.10
C THR A 227 0.53 -14.98 19.19
N TYR A 228 0.99 -13.99 18.44
CA TYR A 228 0.20 -13.22 17.50
C TYR A 228 0.75 -13.44 16.09
N GLU A 229 -0.12 -13.70 15.13
CA GLU A 229 0.19 -13.64 13.70
C GLU A 229 -0.39 -12.35 13.13
N ILE A 230 0.44 -11.59 12.42
CA ILE A 230 0.08 -10.28 11.89
C ILE A 230 0.01 -10.36 10.37
N GLN A 231 -1.10 -9.90 9.80
CA GLN A 231 -1.27 -9.72 8.36
C GLN A 231 -1.54 -8.25 8.11
N THR A 232 -1.12 -7.74 6.95
CA THR A 232 -1.34 -6.32 6.63
C THR A 232 -1.89 -6.07 5.25
N VAL A 233 -2.44 -4.87 5.08
CA VAL A 233 -2.88 -4.31 3.80
C VAL A 233 -2.48 -2.84 3.68
N VAL A 234 -2.25 -2.35 2.47
CA VAL A 234 -1.98 -0.93 2.21
C VAL A 234 -3.02 -0.35 1.24
N PHE A 235 -3.77 0.64 1.71
CA PHE A 235 -4.79 1.32 0.91
C PHE A 235 -4.22 2.48 0.08
N PRO A 236 -4.80 2.77 -1.10
CA PRO A 236 -4.47 3.97 -1.85
C PRO A 236 -5.04 5.19 -1.15
N VAL A 237 -4.42 6.35 -1.37
CA VAL A 237 -5.02 7.64 -1.02
C VAL A 237 -5.83 8.12 -2.22
N ARG A 238 -6.93 7.41 -2.52
CA ARG A 238 -7.83 7.64 -3.65
C ARG A 238 -9.29 7.39 -3.27
N TYR A 239 -10.17 8.33 -3.58
CA TYR A 239 -11.59 8.24 -3.24
C TYR A 239 -12.33 7.19 -4.04
N THR A 240 -12.00 7.03 -5.33
CA THR A 240 -12.65 6.05 -6.21
C THR A 240 -12.53 4.63 -5.65
N ASP A 241 -11.36 4.22 -5.17
CA ASP A 241 -11.16 2.88 -4.61
C ASP A 241 -12.02 2.62 -3.36
N PHE A 242 -12.21 3.64 -2.53
CA PHE A 242 -13.09 3.57 -1.36
C PHE A 242 -14.57 3.51 -1.79
N ASP A 243 -14.95 4.30 -2.80
CA ASP A 243 -16.29 4.30 -3.38
C ASP A 243 -16.61 3.01 -4.15
N GLU A 244 -15.59 2.23 -4.51
CA GLU A 244 -15.73 0.88 -5.07
C GLU A 244 -15.50 -0.23 -4.03
N ASN A 245 -15.68 0.09 -2.74
CA ASN A 245 -15.70 -0.82 -1.60
C ASN A 245 -14.39 -1.56 -1.29
N MET A 246 -13.23 -0.99 -1.66
CA MET A 246 -11.94 -1.63 -1.38
C MET A 246 -11.71 -1.87 0.12
N VAL A 247 -12.21 -0.99 0.99
CA VAL A 247 -12.07 -1.15 2.45
C VAL A 247 -12.85 -2.37 2.94
N GLU A 248 -14.11 -2.52 2.53
CA GLU A 248 -14.94 -3.65 2.91
C GLU A 248 -14.41 -4.96 2.33
N ASP A 249 -13.98 -4.96 1.06
CA ASP A 249 -13.39 -6.13 0.42
C ASP A 249 -12.13 -6.62 1.16
N ALA A 250 -11.33 -5.69 1.71
CA ALA A 250 -10.14 -6.01 2.49
C ALA A 250 -10.44 -6.42 3.93
N LEU A 251 -11.39 -5.75 4.61
CA LEU A 251 -11.59 -5.92 6.05
C LEU A 251 -12.67 -6.96 6.40
N ALA A 252 -13.79 -6.99 5.69
CA ALA A 252 -14.93 -7.84 6.04
C ALA A 252 -14.58 -9.35 6.17
N PRO A 253 -13.68 -9.94 5.36
CA PRO A 253 -13.25 -11.33 5.54
C PRO A 253 -12.63 -11.61 6.92
N HIS A 254 -12.07 -10.59 7.58
CA HIS A 254 -11.40 -10.69 8.87
C HIS A 254 -12.32 -10.41 10.07
N TYR A 255 -13.54 -9.93 9.81
CA TYR A 255 -14.58 -9.80 10.83
C TYR A 255 -15.58 -10.96 10.81
N ARG A 256 -15.71 -11.67 9.68
CA ARG A 256 -16.65 -12.78 9.55
C ARG A 256 -16.14 -14.02 10.29
N PRO A 257 -17.01 -14.82 10.93
CA PRO A 257 -16.62 -16.10 11.52
C PRO A 257 -15.90 -17.01 10.52
N GLY A 258 -14.81 -17.63 10.97
CA GLY A 258 -14.08 -18.62 10.19
C GLY A 258 -12.56 -18.54 10.37
N ALA A 259 -11.82 -19.30 9.56
CA ALA A 259 -10.37 -19.42 9.70
C ALA A 259 -9.59 -18.10 9.50
N GLN A 260 -10.21 -17.10 8.87
CA GLN A 260 -9.61 -15.80 8.58
C GLN A 260 -10.09 -14.68 9.51
N HIS A 261 -11.00 -14.98 10.44
CA HIS A 261 -11.42 -14.07 11.51
C HIS A 261 -10.19 -13.62 12.31
N ALA A 262 -10.07 -12.31 12.54
CA ALA A 262 -9.02 -11.69 13.33
C ALA A 262 -9.48 -11.55 14.79
N ASP A 263 -8.54 -11.32 15.69
CA ASP A 263 -8.78 -11.00 17.10
C ASP A 263 -8.57 -9.50 17.38
N LEU A 264 -7.95 -8.76 16.46
CA LEU A 264 -7.82 -7.30 16.50
C LEU A 264 -7.65 -6.72 15.09
N VAL A 265 -8.31 -5.59 14.80
CA VAL A 265 -8.11 -4.84 13.54
C VAL A 265 -7.78 -3.38 13.80
N MET A 266 -6.53 -2.98 13.52
CA MET A 266 -6.07 -1.60 13.65
C MET A 266 -5.80 -1.00 12.28
N THR A 267 -6.56 0.03 11.89
CA THR A 267 -6.18 0.82 10.72
C THR A 267 -5.14 1.86 11.13
N ALA A 268 -4.20 2.17 10.24
CA ALA A 268 -3.22 3.23 10.49
C ALA A 268 -3.06 4.17 9.29
N SER A 269 -2.82 5.44 9.59
CA SER A 269 -2.56 6.52 8.63
C SER A 269 -1.47 7.44 9.15
N GLN A 270 -0.83 8.23 8.28
CA GLN A 270 0.02 9.32 8.74
C GLN A 270 -0.82 10.51 9.22
N GLY A 271 -0.42 11.13 10.32
CA GLY A 271 -1.13 12.23 10.98
C GLY A 271 -0.32 13.53 10.93
N ARG A 272 0.32 13.87 12.04
CA ARG A 272 1.01 15.16 12.24
C ARG A 272 2.41 14.98 12.79
N VAL A 273 3.22 16.03 12.77
CA VAL A 273 4.59 15.98 13.30
C VAL A 273 4.58 15.57 14.78
N GLY A 274 5.43 14.61 15.13
CA GLY A 274 5.80 14.35 16.52
C GLY A 274 4.83 13.53 17.37
N ILE A 275 3.66 13.14 16.85
CA ILE A 275 2.55 12.61 17.67
C ILE A 275 1.96 11.34 17.07
N PHE A 276 1.84 10.31 17.91
CA PHE A 276 0.99 9.15 17.67
C PHE A 276 -0.40 9.42 18.26
N ASP A 277 -1.40 9.54 17.39
CA ASP A 277 -2.78 9.85 17.75
C ASP A 277 -3.62 8.56 17.76
N LEU A 278 -4.13 8.20 18.93
CA LEU A 278 -5.10 7.12 19.13
C LEU A 278 -6.50 7.72 19.00
N GLU A 279 -7.11 7.55 17.82
CA GLU A 279 -8.36 8.22 17.50
C GLU A 279 -9.55 7.54 18.18
N VAL A 280 -10.32 8.30 18.94
CA VAL A 280 -11.43 7.77 19.73
C VAL A 280 -12.74 7.75 18.95
N PHE A 281 -13.05 8.81 18.20
CA PHE A 281 -14.32 8.96 17.49
C PHE A 281 -14.11 9.06 15.99
N ASN A 282 -14.79 8.19 15.23
CA ASN A 282 -14.73 8.13 13.78
C ASN A 282 -16.05 8.67 13.20
N GLY A 283 -15.96 9.59 12.25
CA GLY A 283 -17.11 10.25 11.64
C GLY A 283 -17.51 9.63 10.31
N ARG A 284 -18.81 9.55 10.02
CA ARG A 284 -19.36 8.92 8.81
C ARG A 284 -19.02 9.64 7.49
N ARG A 285 -18.56 10.90 7.54
CA ARG A 285 -18.58 11.81 6.38
C ARG A 285 -17.21 12.31 5.95
N ARG A 286 -17.13 12.73 4.69
CA ARG A 286 -16.03 13.49 4.09
C ARG A 286 -16.32 14.98 4.21
N SER A 287 -15.31 15.78 4.51
CA SER A 287 -15.47 17.24 4.69
C SER A 287 -14.28 18.09 4.26
N VAL A 288 -13.24 17.46 3.70
CA VAL A 288 -12.04 18.18 3.23
C VAL A 288 -12.24 18.76 1.84
N SER A 289 -12.00 20.06 1.73
CA SER A 289 -12.04 20.84 0.49
C SER A 289 -10.77 21.65 0.23
N SER A 290 -9.66 21.32 0.91
CA SER A 290 -8.36 22.00 0.77
C SER A 290 -7.35 21.23 -0.09
N ILE A 291 -7.53 19.91 -0.25
CA ILE A 291 -6.64 19.06 -1.04
C ILE A 291 -7.42 17.89 -1.68
N GLY A 292 -7.08 17.55 -2.91
CA GLY A 292 -7.58 16.36 -3.62
C GLY A 292 -6.85 15.08 -3.18
N ASP A 293 -7.27 13.93 -3.70
CA ASP A 293 -6.58 12.65 -3.55
C ASP A 293 -5.36 12.51 -4.47
N ASN A 294 -4.71 11.34 -4.52
CA ASN A 294 -3.56 11.15 -5.41
C ASN A 294 -3.89 11.32 -6.90
N ASN A 295 -5.18 11.29 -7.30
CA ASN A 295 -5.60 11.64 -8.65
C ASN A 295 -6.13 13.07 -8.78
N ASN A 296 -5.92 13.91 -7.76
CA ASN A 296 -6.45 15.26 -7.62
C ASN A 296 -7.99 15.32 -7.68
N LEU A 297 -8.66 14.22 -7.28
CA LEU A 297 -10.11 14.18 -7.15
C LEU A 297 -10.54 14.64 -5.76
N TRP A 298 -11.68 15.33 -5.69
CA TRP A 298 -12.21 15.88 -4.45
C TRP A 298 -13.19 14.90 -3.79
N GLY A 299 -13.17 14.84 -2.46
CA GLY A 299 -14.09 14.00 -1.68
C GLY A 299 -15.54 14.49 -1.67
N GLY A 300 -15.77 15.72 -2.15
CA GLY A 300 -17.10 16.31 -2.39
C GLY A 300 -17.72 17.06 -1.21
N GLY A 301 -17.12 17.04 -0.03
CA GLY A 301 -17.64 17.69 1.18
C GLY A 301 -16.84 18.91 1.62
N THR A 302 -17.44 19.73 2.47
CA THR A 302 -16.76 20.80 3.23
C THR A 302 -17.07 20.65 4.71
N VAL A 303 -16.36 21.35 5.58
CA VAL A 303 -16.65 21.33 7.03
C VAL A 303 -18.06 21.82 7.38
N ASN A 304 -18.66 22.68 6.54
CA ASN A 304 -20.03 23.18 6.72
C ASN A 304 -21.09 22.32 6.02
N ALA A 305 -20.68 21.52 5.04
CA ALA A 305 -21.55 20.65 4.25
C ALA A 305 -20.85 19.29 4.03
N PRO A 306 -20.71 18.47 5.10
CA PRO A 306 -20.04 17.19 5.00
C PRO A 306 -20.91 16.17 4.25
N VAL A 307 -20.29 15.35 3.40
CA VAL A 307 -20.99 14.39 2.54
C VAL A 307 -20.73 12.96 2.96
N VAL A 308 -21.74 12.12 2.82
CA VAL A 308 -21.59 10.67 2.94
C VAL A 308 -21.05 10.16 1.60
N SER A 309 -19.98 9.35 1.63
CA SER A 309 -19.41 8.82 0.39
C SER A 309 -20.39 7.86 -0.31
N PRO A 310 -20.39 7.77 -1.66
CA PRO A 310 -21.39 7.02 -2.43
C PRO A 310 -21.62 5.58 -1.98
N SER A 311 -20.56 4.88 -1.55
CA SER A 311 -20.63 3.48 -1.15
C SER A 311 -20.65 3.25 0.36
N MET A 312 -20.64 4.33 1.16
CA MET A 312 -20.64 4.25 2.61
C MET A 312 -21.87 3.46 3.10
N PRO A 313 -21.68 2.36 3.84
CA PRO A 313 -22.80 1.62 4.38
C PRO A 313 -23.67 2.48 5.31
N ALA A 314 -24.93 2.06 5.49
CA ALA A 314 -25.80 2.66 6.49
C ALA A 314 -25.18 2.45 7.89
N GLY A 315 -25.22 3.48 8.73
CA GLY A 315 -24.64 3.46 10.07
C GLY A 315 -24.83 4.79 10.78
N PRO A 316 -24.49 4.87 12.09
CA PRO A 316 -24.58 6.09 12.87
C PRO A 316 -23.60 7.17 12.37
N GLU A 317 -23.83 8.44 12.70
CA GLU A 317 -22.87 9.50 12.33
C GLU A 317 -21.50 9.34 13.00
N TRP A 318 -21.47 8.69 14.17
CA TRP A 318 -20.29 8.52 14.99
C TRP A 318 -20.13 7.07 15.45
N LEU A 319 -18.89 6.59 15.40
CA LEU A 319 -18.47 5.32 15.96
C LEU A 319 -17.26 5.54 16.88
N THR A 320 -17.12 4.69 17.89
CA THR A 320 -16.03 4.80 18.87
C THR A 320 -15.06 3.63 18.72
N THR A 321 -13.77 3.90 18.89
CA THR A 321 -12.73 2.87 18.98
C THR A 321 -13.01 1.88 20.11
N SER A 322 -12.69 0.61 19.90
CA SER A 322 -12.62 -0.43 20.94
C SER A 322 -11.18 -0.92 21.15
N LEU A 323 -10.18 -0.25 20.56
CA LEU A 323 -8.78 -0.53 20.87
C LEU A 323 -8.48 -0.18 22.34
N PRO A 324 -7.53 -0.89 22.98
CA PRO A 324 -7.11 -0.61 24.35
C PRO A 324 -6.21 0.64 24.42
N THR A 325 -6.80 1.80 24.13
CA THR A 325 -6.08 3.08 23.96
C THR A 325 -5.33 3.51 25.22
N ALA A 326 -5.80 3.15 26.41
CA ALA A 326 -5.09 3.44 27.66
C ALA A 326 -3.74 2.71 27.74
N ALA A 327 -3.71 1.41 27.43
CA ALA A 327 -2.47 0.63 27.39
C ALA A 327 -1.56 1.12 26.27
N MET A 328 -2.11 1.29 25.05
CA MET A 328 -1.39 1.82 23.90
C MET A 328 -0.75 3.18 24.18
N ALA A 329 -1.45 4.09 24.86
CA ALA A 329 -0.95 5.42 25.19
C ALA A 329 0.15 5.42 26.25
N ALA A 330 0.24 4.39 27.10
CA ALA A 330 1.29 4.26 28.12
C ALA A 330 2.67 3.86 27.55
N THR A 331 2.76 3.64 26.23
CA THR A 331 3.99 3.24 25.55
C THR A 331 4.99 4.39 25.48
N ASP A 332 6.24 4.15 25.87
CA ASP A 332 7.33 5.08 25.59
C ASP A 332 7.70 5.04 24.10
N VAL A 333 7.55 6.19 23.44
CA VAL A 333 7.82 6.38 22.02
C VAL A 333 8.76 7.58 21.78
N THR A 334 9.56 7.94 22.78
CA THR A 334 10.54 9.03 22.70
C THR A 334 11.37 8.94 21.40
N PRO A 335 11.54 10.03 20.63
CA PRO A 335 11.22 11.43 20.95
C PRO A 335 9.78 11.86 20.63
N PHE A 336 8.92 10.95 20.20
CA PHE A 336 7.51 11.22 19.96
C PHE A 336 6.70 11.20 21.25
N ARG A 337 5.42 11.53 21.13
CA ARG A 337 4.44 11.35 22.21
C ARG A 337 3.19 10.65 21.70
N THR A 338 2.51 9.95 22.58
CA THR A 338 1.16 9.43 22.35
C THR A 338 0.11 10.47 22.75
N ARG A 339 -1.05 10.43 22.09
CA ARG A 339 -2.24 11.20 22.48
C ARG A 339 -3.49 10.37 22.23
N VAL A 340 -4.31 10.18 23.27
CA VAL A 340 -5.70 9.71 23.10
C VAL A 340 -6.52 10.89 22.61
N ASN A 341 -6.94 10.85 21.34
CA ASN A 341 -7.57 11.99 20.68
C ASN A 341 -9.09 11.83 20.65
N THR A 342 -9.78 12.65 21.44
CA THR A 342 -11.24 12.67 21.57
C THR A 342 -11.91 13.83 20.83
N SER A 343 -11.14 14.71 20.20
CA SER A 343 -11.66 15.97 19.68
C SER A 343 -12.32 15.77 18.31
N VAL A 344 -13.62 16.10 18.17
CA VAL A 344 -14.36 16.01 16.89
C VAL A 344 -14.85 17.38 16.40
N LEU A 345 -15.18 17.49 15.10
CA LEU A 345 -15.92 18.62 14.55
C LEU A 345 -17.30 18.11 14.18
N GLU A 346 -18.33 18.66 14.79
CA GLU A 346 -19.71 18.23 14.57
C GLU A 346 -20.56 19.40 14.09
N ILE A 347 -21.66 19.10 13.40
CA ILE A 347 -22.78 20.04 13.27
C ILE A 347 -23.83 19.59 14.30
N PRO A 348 -24.07 20.35 15.39
CA PRO A 348 -25.02 19.95 16.43
C PRO A 348 -26.44 19.72 15.90
N ALA A 349 -27.23 18.92 16.62
CA ALA A 349 -28.61 18.63 16.22
C ALA A 349 -29.43 19.93 16.09
N GLY A 350 -30.05 20.14 14.93
CA GLY A 350 -30.84 21.35 14.63
C GLY A 350 -30.03 22.56 14.18
N GLU A 351 -28.71 22.48 14.17
CA GLU A 351 -27.81 23.56 13.74
C GLU A 351 -27.27 23.34 12.32
N THR A 352 -26.64 24.37 11.76
CA THR A 352 -26.02 24.34 10.42
C THR A 352 -24.52 24.66 10.43
N LEU A 353 -23.99 25.14 11.55
CA LEU A 353 -22.58 25.53 11.68
C LEU A 353 -21.80 24.48 12.46
N PRO A 354 -20.58 24.13 12.02
CA PRO A 354 -19.75 23.17 12.72
C PRO A 354 -19.15 23.76 14.00
N VAL A 355 -19.05 22.93 15.04
CA VAL A 355 -18.49 23.26 16.34
C VAL A 355 -17.48 22.19 16.76
N ARG A 356 -16.31 22.61 17.22
CA ARG A 356 -15.30 21.69 17.76
C ARG A 356 -15.70 21.23 19.16
N ARG A 357 -15.75 19.92 19.37
CA ARG A 357 -15.99 19.30 20.68
C ARG A 357 -14.76 18.54 21.14
N PRO A 358 -14.05 19.01 22.19
CA PRO A 358 -12.82 18.36 22.63
C PRO A 358 -13.03 16.98 23.25
N LEU A 359 -14.25 16.66 23.71
CA LEU A 359 -14.58 15.45 24.48
C LEU A 359 -15.58 14.53 23.75
N GLY A 360 -15.59 14.57 22.42
CA GLY A 360 -16.47 13.76 21.59
C GLY A 360 -17.79 14.45 21.19
N PRO A 361 -18.60 13.76 20.36
CA PRO A 361 -19.80 14.34 19.77
C PRO A 361 -20.97 14.42 20.76
N THR A 362 -21.90 15.33 20.49
CA THR A 362 -23.18 15.46 21.19
C THR A 362 -24.26 14.57 20.54
N PRO A 363 -25.27 14.10 21.30
CA PRO A 363 -26.34 13.27 20.75
C PRO A 363 -27.06 13.92 19.56
N GLY A 364 -27.23 13.16 18.48
CA GLY A 364 -27.95 13.61 17.27
C GLY A 364 -27.15 14.54 16.35
N SER A 365 -25.88 14.82 16.64
CA SER A 365 -25.04 15.65 15.78
C SER A 365 -24.62 14.93 14.50
N VAL A 366 -24.33 15.71 13.47
CA VAL A 366 -23.81 15.24 12.18
C VAL A 366 -22.28 15.32 12.19
N ALA A 367 -21.62 14.29 11.67
CA ALA A 367 -20.16 14.27 11.58
C ALA A 367 -19.64 15.21 10.50
N SER A 368 -18.83 16.19 10.92
CA SER A 368 -18.02 16.97 9.98
C SER A 368 -16.60 16.42 9.93
N GLU A 369 -15.97 16.20 11.09
CA GLU A 369 -14.67 15.54 11.20
C GLU A 369 -14.67 14.57 12.39
N GLY A 370 -14.20 13.35 12.18
CA GLY A 370 -13.75 12.49 13.26
C GLY A 370 -12.52 13.05 13.96
N ALA A 371 -12.05 12.33 14.97
CA ALA A 371 -10.82 12.68 15.68
C ALA A 371 -9.61 12.71 14.75
N GLY A 372 -9.61 11.82 13.76
CA GLY A 372 -8.63 11.75 12.67
C GLY A 372 -8.87 12.73 11.50
N GLY A 373 -9.82 13.67 11.60
CA GLY A 373 -10.14 14.64 10.55
C GLY A 373 -11.33 14.25 9.68
N GLY A 374 -11.41 14.81 8.47
CA GLY A 374 -12.52 14.62 7.51
C GLY A 374 -12.12 14.00 6.17
N TYR A 375 -10.94 13.38 6.10
CA TYR A 375 -10.33 12.81 4.89
C TYR A 375 -10.42 11.26 4.89
N LEU A 376 -9.68 10.59 3.99
CA LEU A 376 -9.63 9.14 3.87
C LEU A 376 -9.15 8.38 5.12
N SER A 377 -8.33 9.00 5.99
CA SER A 377 -7.94 8.39 7.27
C SER A 377 -9.13 8.23 8.22
N ASN A 378 -9.97 9.26 8.32
CA ASN A 378 -11.25 9.17 9.04
C ASN A 378 -12.20 8.16 8.38
N GLU A 379 -12.27 8.15 7.05
CA GLU A 379 -13.15 7.22 6.35
C GLU A 379 -12.77 5.76 6.59
N VAL A 380 -11.48 5.40 6.51
CA VAL A 380 -11.05 4.02 6.80
C VAL A 380 -11.26 3.67 8.27
N ALA A 381 -11.08 4.63 9.18
CA ALA A 381 -11.33 4.45 10.60
C ALA A 381 -12.82 4.15 10.86
N TYR A 382 -13.71 4.94 10.26
CA TYR A 382 -15.16 4.76 10.37
C TYR A 382 -15.60 3.43 9.77
N ARG A 383 -15.19 3.13 8.53
CA ARG A 383 -15.52 1.87 7.85
C ARG A 383 -15.01 0.65 8.64
N ASN A 384 -13.79 0.72 9.21
CA ASN A 384 -13.27 -0.33 10.11
C ASN A 384 -14.15 -0.55 11.35
N THR A 385 -14.46 0.52 12.09
CA THR A 385 -15.31 0.40 13.29
C THR A 385 -16.75 0.03 12.95
N LEU A 386 -17.23 0.33 11.75
CA LEU A 386 -18.55 -0.09 11.30
C LEU A 386 -18.58 -1.59 10.98
N GLN A 387 -17.53 -2.13 10.36
CA GLN A 387 -17.41 -3.59 10.16
C GLN A 387 -17.44 -4.33 11.50
N ARG A 388 -16.77 -3.80 12.53
CA ARG A 388 -16.89 -4.32 13.91
C ARG A 388 -18.34 -4.36 14.35
N ASP A 389 -19.02 -3.22 14.38
CA ASP A 389 -20.40 -3.15 14.91
C ASP A 389 -21.39 -4.01 14.12
N LEU A 390 -21.15 -4.24 12.83
CA LEU A 390 -22.02 -5.05 11.98
C LEU A 390 -21.74 -6.56 12.06
N LEU A 391 -20.49 -6.97 12.25
CA LEU A 391 -20.05 -8.35 12.05
C LEU A 391 -19.49 -9.01 13.31
N ASP A 392 -18.80 -8.26 14.16
CA ASP A 392 -18.30 -8.72 15.47
C ASP A 392 -18.14 -7.53 16.43
N PRO A 393 -19.21 -7.15 17.17
CA PRO A 393 -19.18 -6.01 18.09
C PRO A 393 -18.18 -6.13 19.23
N THR A 394 -17.61 -7.32 19.45
CA THR A 394 -16.68 -7.60 20.56
C THR A 394 -15.22 -7.44 20.17
N MET A 395 -14.89 -7.46 18.87
CA MET A 395 -13.50 -7.37 18.42
C MET A 395 -12.92 -5.97 18.68
N PRO A 396 -11.71 -5.85 19.28
CA PRO A 396 -10.96 -4.61 19.34
C PRO A 396 -10.66 -4.07 17.93
N ALA A 397 -11.17 -2.86 17.65
CA ALA A 397 -10.95 -2.19 16.39
C ALA A 397 -10.91 -0.67 16.54
N GLY A 398 -10.07 -0.02 15.75
CA GLY A 398 -9.88 1.42 15.81
C GLY A 398 -8.80 1.92 14.86
N HIS A 399 -8.31 3.12 15.13
CA HIS A 399 -7.40 3.83 14.25
C HIS A 399 -6.22 4.47 14.98
N LEU A 400 -5.03 4.35 14.38
CA LEU A 400 -3.80 4.97 14.82
C LEU A 400 -3.29 5.93 13.73
N HIS A 401 -3.19 7.21 14.05
CA HIS A 401 -2.40 8.14 13.27
C HIS A 401 -0.95 8.11 13.76
N VAL A 402 -0.01 7.80 12.87
CA VAL A 402 1.44 7.86 13.15
C VAL A 402 2.02 9.23 12.78
N PRO A 403 3.18 9.66 13.32
CA PRO A 403 3.79 10.91 12.91
C PRO A 403 4.12 10.97 11.42
N VAL A 404 4.19 12.18 10.85
CA VAL A 404 4.67 12.38 9.46
C VAL A 404 6.18 12.32 9.36
N LEU A 405 6.68 11.96 8.18
CA LEU A 405 8.11 11.94 7.89
C LEU A 405 8.69 13.35 7.71
N GLN A 406 9.95 13.54 8.10
CA GLN A 406 10.65 14.82 7.96
C GLN A 406 12.05 14.63 7.41
N PHE A 407 12.36 15.32 6.32
CA PHE A 407 13.73 15.49 5.86
C PHE A 407 14.51 16.44 6.78
N ASP A 408 15.84 16.37 6.69
CA ASP A 408 16.66 17.48 7.16
C ASP A 408 16.25 18.77 6.44
N ARG A 409 16.13 19.89 7.17
CA ARG A 409 15.69 21.16 6.58
C ARG A 409 16.64 21.66 5.48
N ALA A 410 17.92 21.29 5.55
CA ALA A 410 18.90 21.63 4.53
C ALA A 410 18.81 20.73 3.29
N ASN A 411 18.12 19.59 3.36
CA ASN A 411 17.97 18.69 2.22
C ASN A 411 16.89 19.15 1.25
N THR A 412 17.32 19.85 0.21
CA THR A 412 16.46 20.32 -0.87
C THR A 412 16.54 19.50 -2.15
N THR A 413 17.47 18.54 -2.25
CA THR A 413 17.80 17.87 -3.52
C THR A 413 17.92 16.35 -3.44
N ALA A 414 18.29 15.78 -2.29
CA ALA A 414 18.43 14.33 -2.18
C ALA A 414 17.07 13.69 -1.91
N ILE A 415 16.83 12.52 -2.53
CA ILE A 415 15.60 11.75 -2.31
C ILE A 415 15.51 11.16 -0.90
N THR A 416 16.63 11.15 -0.17
CA THR A 416 16.70 10.73 1.22
C THR A 416 17.89 11.36 1.94
N ASP A 417 17.83 11.43 3.27
CA ASP A 417 18.92 11.86 4.14
C ASP A 417 18.84 11.14 5.51
N PRO A 418 19.91 11.15 6.32
CA PRO A 418 19.92 10.45 7.61
C PRO A 418 18.81 10.85 8.59
N THR A 419 18.35 12.10 8.55
CA THR A 419 17.25 12.59 9.40
C THR A 419 15.93 11.93 8.98
N TYR A 420 15.66 11.88 7.68
CA TYR A 420 14.49 11.21 7.12
C TYR A 420 14.45 9.72 7.50
N GLU A 421 15.59 9.03 7.36
CA GLU A 421 15.65 7.60 7.66
C GLU A 421 15.53 7.29 9.15
N ALA A 422 16.24 8.03 10.00
CA ALA A 422 16.12 7.89 11.46
C ALA A 422 14.70 8.21 11.94
N ASN A 423 14.03 9.19 11.31
CA ASN A 423 12.65 9.54 11.61
C ASN A 423 11.69 8.40 11.21
N ARG A 424 11.82 7.82 10.02
CA ARG A 424 11.01 6.64 9.61
C ARG A 424 11.21 5.47 10.57
N ASP A 425 12.46 5.14 10.89
CA ASP A 425 12.77 3.99 11.73
C ASP A 425 12.21 4.17 13.15
N ALA A 426 12.32 5.38 13.71
CA ALA A 426 11.72 5.69 15.00
C ALA A 426 10.18 5.63 14.97
N ILE A 427 9.54 6.07 13.88
CA ILE A 427 8.08 5.99 13.74
C ILE A 427 7.61 4.53 13.65
N VAL A 428 8.27 3.71 12.84
CA VAL A 428 7.97 2.27 12.71
C VAL A 428 8.16 1.57 14.05
N ALA A 429 9.28 1.83 14.75
CA ALA A 429 9.52 1.27 16.06
C ALA A 429 8.45 1.68 17.09
N GLY A 430 8.06 2.96 17.10
CA GLY A 430 7.00 3.48 17.98
C GLY A 430 5.63 2.85 17.69
N ALA A 431 5.25 2.73 16.41
CA ALA A 431 4.01 2.07 16.01
C ALA A 431 3.99 0.59 16.43
N HIS A 432 5.10 -0.14 16.25
CA HIS A 432 5.23 -1.51 16.73
C HIS A 432 5.10 -1.61 18.25
N ALA A 433 5.76 -0.70 19.00
CA ALA A 433 5.70 -0.69 20.46
C ALA A 433 4.27 -0.42 20.96
N ILE A 434 3.58 0.54 20.35
CA ILE A 434 2.19 0.87 20.66
C ILE A 434 1.28 -0.33 20.41
N LEU A 435 1.42 -1.00 19.27
CA LEU A 435 0.65 -2.21 18.96
C LEU A 435 0.95 -3.32 19.98
N ARG A 436 2.23 -3.59 20.27
CA ARG A 436 2.63 -4.62 21.26
C ARG A 436 1.98 -4.37 22.62
N ASN A 437 2.01 -3.13 23.10
CA ASN A 437 1.40 -2.79 24.39
C ASN A 437 -0.13 -2.92 24.35
N GLY A 438 -0.75 -2.63 23.21
CA GLY A 438 -2.18 -2.87 23.00
C GLY A 438 -2.57 -4.35 22.96
N LEU A 439 -1.66 -5.25 22.61
CA LEU A 439 -1.94 -6.70 22.57
C LEU A 439 -1.94 -7.37 23.96
N GLY A 440 -1.50 -6.66 24.99
CA GLY A 440 -1.49 -7.13 26.38
C GLY A 440 -0.10 -7.29 26.91
#